data_AF-A0A2H9N0E9-F1
#
_entry.id   AF-A0A2H9N0E9-F1
#
_cell.length_a   1.000
_cell.length_b   1.000
_cell.length_c   1.000
_cell.angle_alpha   90.00
_cell.angle_beta   90.00
_cell.angle_gamma   90.00
#
_symmetry.space_group_name_H-M   'P 1'
#
loop_
_entity.id
_entity.type
_entity.pdbx_description
1 polymer ?
#
loop_
_entity_poly.entity_id
_entity_poly.type
_entity_poly.pdbx_seq_one_letter_code
_entity_poly.pdbx_strand_id
1 'polypeptide(L)'
;MNTRRTKTQIYVDILRSVQRSRGRLKKTHIVYKANLTHSRLEEYLDFLLSKEFLVEEKNSKQIFYAITEKGSRFLGEINKLKEISEAFGVPL
;
A
#
# COMPACT_ATOMS: atom_id res chain seq x y z
N MET A 1 -9.50 10.92 -17.87
CA MET A 1 -10.57 10.04 -17.34
C MET A 1 -10.34 9.84 -15.86
N ASN A 2 -11.26 10.30 -14.99
CA ASN A 2 -11.16 10.08 -13.55
C ASN A 2 -11.73 8.70 -13.21
N THR A 3 -11.01 7.64 -13.59
CA THR A 3 -11.43 6.26 -13.34
C THR A 3 -11.32 5.99 -11.84
N ARG A 4 -12.41 5.52 -11.24
CA ARG A 4 -12.45 5.18 -9.81
C ARG A 4 -11.37 4.14 -9.52
N ARG A 5 -10.48 4.45 -8.57
CA ARG A 5 -9.43 3.51 -8.14
C ARG A 5 -10.04 2.18 -7.69
N THR A 6 -9.51 1.08 -8.21
CA THR A 6 -9.90 -0.26 -7.77
C THR A 6 -9.35 -0.55 -6.38
N LYS A 7 -9.93 -1.54 -5.68
CA LYS A 7 -9.42 -1.96 -4.36
C LYS A 7 -7.93 -2.37 -4.44
N THR A 8 -7.54 -3.07 -5.49
CA THR A 8 -6.16 -3.48 -5.74
C THR A 8 -5.22 -2.29 -5.87
N GLN A 9 -5.61 -1.26 -6.63
CA GLN A 9 -4.82 -0.04 -6.76
C GLN A 9 -4.62 0.64 -5.40
N ILE A 10 -5.66 0.68 -4.56
CA ILE A 10 -5.57 1.26 -3.22
C ILE A 10 -4.57 0.47 -2.34
N TYR A 11 -4.61 -0.86 -2.33
CA TYR A 11 -3.64 -1.67 -1.59
C TYR A 11 -2.20 -1.39 -2.04
N VAL A 12 -1.97 -1.37 -3.36
CA VAL A 12 -0.65 -1.10 -3.95
C VAL A 12 -0.19 0.32 -3.61
N ASP A 13 -1.08 1.32 -3.65
CA ASP A 13 -0.77 2.71 -3.31
C ASP A 13 -0.35 2.87 -1.84
N ILE A 14 -1.04 2.18 -0.92
CA ILE A 14 -0.69 2.17 0.51
C ILE A 14 0.70 1.56 0.70
N LEU A 15 0.94 0.36 0.15
CA LEU A 15 2.23 -0.32 0.26
C LEU A 15 3.37 0.52 -0.34
N ARG A 16 3.17 1.11 -1.52
CA ARG A 16 4.16 2.02 -2.15
C ARG A 16 4.40 3.26 -1.30
N SER A 17 3.37 3.82 -0.68
CA SER A 17 3.50 4.99 0.19
C SER A 17 4.36 4.70 1.42
N VAL A 18 4.21 3.51 2.02
CA VAL A 18 5.03 3.05 3.15
C VAL A 18 6.47 2.77 2.69
N GLN A 19 6.65 2.03 1.60
CA GLN A 19 7.98 1.69 1.04
C GLN A 19 8.80 2.95 0.75
N ARG A 20 8.21 3.95 0.08
CA ARG A 20 8.87 5.23 -0.25
C ARG A 20 9.19 6.08 0.99
N SER A 21 8.57 5.80 2.13
CA SER A 21 8.80 6.49 3.40
C SER A 21 9.82 5.75 4.27
N ARG A 22 10.92 5.28 3.67
CA ARG A 22 11.97 4.50 4.36
C ARG A 22 11.41 3.25 5.06
N GLY A 23 10.44 2.61 4.43
CA GLY A 23 9.84 1.36 4.91
C GLY A 23 8.85 1.49 6.06
N ARG A 24 8.60 2.69 6.61
CA ARG A 24 7.58 2.89 7.66
C ARG A 24 6.86 4.23 7.54
N LEU A 25 5.58 4.28 7.88
CA LEU A 25 4.78 5.49 7.77
C LEU A 25 3.73 5.61 8.88
N LYS A 26 3.54 6.82 9.40
CA LYS A 26 2.49 7.11 10.39
C LYS A 26 1.11 6.89 9.78
N LYS A 27 0.16 6.36 10.56
CA LYS A 27 -1.25 6.20 10.15
C LYS A 27 -1.81 7.48 9.52
N THR A 28 -1.59 8.63 10.16
CA THR A 28 -2.05 9.94 9.69
C THR A 28 -1.52 10.28 8.30
N HIS A 29 -0.24 10.02 8.03
CA HIS A 29 0.35 10.27 6.72
C HIS A 29 -0.15 9.31 5.64
N ILE A 30 -0.53 8.07 6.00
CA ILE A 30 -1.14 7.14 5.05
C ILE A 30 -2.51 7.66 4.59
N VAL A 31 -3.34 8.18 5.51
CA VAL A 31 -4.64 8.81 5.16
C VAL A 31 -4.46 9.89 4.12
N TYR A 32 -3.55 10.84 4.36
CA TYR A 32 -3.29 11.95 3.44
C TYR A 32 -2.79 11.48 2.08
N LYS A 33 -1.90 10.47 2.04
CA LYS A 33 -1.33 9.97 0.78
C LYS A 33 -2.29 9.08 -0.02
N ALA A 34 -3.17 8.34 0.66
CA ALA A 34 -4.10 7.42 0.02
C ALA A 34 -5.35 8.14 -0.52
N ASN A 35 -5.60 9.42 -0.19
CA ASN A 35 -6.82 10.15 -0.57
C ASN A 35 -8.10 9.33 -0.22
N LEU A 36 -8.14 8.81 1.01
CA LEU A 36 -9.25 8.01 1.55
C LEU A 36 -9.78 8.65 2.82
N THR A 37 -11.05 8.37 3.14
CA THR A 37 -11.58 8.63 4.49
C THR A 37 -10.92 7.70 5.51
N HIS A 38 -10.90 8.10 6.78
CA HIS A 38 -10.28 7.32 7.86
C HIS A 38 -10.83 5.89 7.97
N SER A 39 -12.17 5.75 7.97
CA SER A 39 -12.85 4.45 8.04
C SER A 39 -12.47 3.51 6.90
N ARG A 40 -12.42 4.04 5.67
CA ARG A 40 -12.05 3.23 4.51
C ARG A 40 -10.60 2.79 4.60
N LEU A 41 -9.70 3.67 5.06
CA LEU A 41 -8.29 3.29 5.20
C LEU A 41 -8.11 2.15 6.20
N GLU A 42 -8.83 2.15 7.32
CA GLU A 42 -8.76 1.08 8.31
C GLU A 42 -9.07 -0.29 7.70
N GLU A 43 -10.12 -0.41 6.89
CA GLU A 43 -10.43 -1.67 6.19
C GLU A 43 -9.26 -2.17 5.32
N TYR A 44 -8.57 -1.26 4.61
CA TYR A 44 -7.42 -1.64 3.80
C TYR A 44 -6.21 -2.02 4.65
N LEU A 45 -5.95 -1.29 5.74
CA LEU A 45 -4.85 -1.58 6.67
C LEU A 45 -5.06 -2.93 7.36
N ASP A 46 -6.27 -3.20 7.85
CA ASP A 46 -6.61 -4.47 8.51
C ASP A 46 -6.38 -5.65 7.57
N PHE A 47 -6.76 -5.52 6.30
CA PHE A 47 -6.47 -6.54 5.31
C PHE A 47 -4.95 -6.72 5.09
N LEU A 48 -4.20 -5.64 4.91
CA LEU A 48 -2.75 -5.70 4.69
C LEU A 48 -1.99 -6.26 5.89
N LEU A 49 -2.44 -5.96 7.11
CA LEU A 49 -1.94 -6.55 8.35
C LEU A 49 -2.28 -8.05 8.44
N SER A 50 -3.52 -8.43 8.14
CA SER A 50 -3.96 -9.84 8.15
C SER A 50 -3.20 -10.72 7.15
N LYS A 51 -2.69 -10.11 6.08
CA LYS A 51 -1.87 -10.77 5.05
C LYS A 51 -0.36 -10.60 5.31
N GLU A 52 0.03 -9.96 6.40
CA GLU A 52 1.43 -9.71 6.78
C GLU A 52 2.21 -8.94 5.70
N PHE A 53 1.54 -8.10 4.90
CA PHE A 53 2.20 -7.19 3.99
C PHE A 53 2.66 -5.92 4.71
N LEU A 54 1.99 -5.57 5.80
CA LEU A 54 2.38 -4.55 6.76
C LEU A 54 2.47 -5.17 8.15
N VAL A 55 3.22 -4.51 9.03
CA VAL A 55 3.18 -4.71 10.48
C VAL A 55 2.92 -3.38 11.17
N GLU A 56 2.24 -3.43 12.30
CA GLU A 56 1.97 -2.26 13.14
C GLU A 56 3.09 -2.11 14.19
N GLU A 57 3.78 -0.98 14.16
CA GLU A 57 4.78 -0.59 15.14
C GLU A 57 4.19 0.49 16.05
N LYS A 58 4.03 0.16 17.34
CA LYS A 58 3.55 1.10 18.35
C LYS A 58 4.72 1.70 19.11
N ASN A 59 4.84 3.01 19.04
CA ASN A 59 5.67 3.78 19.96
C ASN A 59 4.74 4.40 21.01
N SER A 60 5.28 4.77 22.17
CA SER A 60 4.52 5.31 23.32
C SER A 60 3.58 6.49 23.04
N LYS A 61 3.65 7.13 21.86
CA LYS A 61 2.74 8.22 21.44
C LYS A 61 2.16 8.06 20.03
N GLN A 62 2.62 7.12 19.21
CA GLN A 62 2.32 7.10 17.76
C GLN A 62 2.31 5.69 17.19
N ILE A 63 1.38 5.47 16.24
CA ILE A 63 1.27 4.23 15.46
C ILE A 63 1.94 4.44 14.11
N PHE A 64 2.85 3.53 13.77
CA PHE A 64 3.48 3.41 12.46
C PHE A 64 3.08 2.09 11.83
N TYR A 65 3.03 2.08 10.50
CA TYR A 65 2.95 0.86 9.72
C TYR A 65 4.24 0.69 8.96
N ALA A 66 4.89 -0.45 9.13
CA ALA A 66 6.11 -0.81 8.42
C ALA A 66 5.81 -1.88 7.37
N ILE A 67 6.44 -1.75 6.20
CA ILE A 67 6.32 -2.76 5.15
C ILE A 67 7.18 -3.98 5.51
N THR A 68 6.61 -5.17 5.34
CA THR A 68 7.35 -6.41 5.56
C THR A 68 8.18 -6.77 4.32
N GLU A 69 9.04 -7.78 4.46
CA GLU A 69 9.71 -8.37 3.30
C GLU A 69 8.69 -8.94 2.30
N LYS A 70 7.64 -9.60 2.81
CA LYS A 70 6.53 -10.15 2.01
C LYS A 70 5.82 -9.05 1.21
N GLY A 71 5.51 -7.92 1.85
CA GLY A 71 4.90 -6.76 1.20
C GLY A 71 5.81 -6.14 0.14
N SER A 72 7.12 -6.04 0.42
CA SER A 72 8.11 -5.53 -0.53
C SER A 72 8.27 -6.43 -1.75
N ARG A 73 8.31 -7.75 -1.53
CA ARG A 73 8.36 -8.74 -2.61
C ARG A 73 7.12 -8.68 -3.50
N PHE A 74 5.94 -8.59 -2.90
CA PHE A 74 4.69 -8.42 -3.64
C PHE A 74 4.71 -7.18 -4.54
N LEU A 75 5.18 -6.04 -4.04
CA LEU A 75 5.35 -4.84 -4.88
C LEU A 75 6.32 -5.05 -6.06
N GLY A 76 7.39 -5.82 -5.85
CA GLY A 76 8.31 -6.21 -6.91
C GLY A 76 7.61 -7.00 -8.02
N GLU A 77 6.80 -8.00 -7.67
CA GLU A 77 6.03 -8.79 -8.63
C GLU A 77 5.00 -7.93 -9.39
N ILE A 78 4.33 -6.99 -8.72
CA ILE A 78 3.42 -6.04 -9.37
C ILE A 78 4.14 -5.17 -10.41
N ASN A 79 5.37 -4.74 -10.14
CA ASN A 79 6.14 -3.95 -11.10
C ASN A 79 6.52 -4.79 -12.33
N LYS A 80 6.96 -6.04 -12.14
CA LYS A 80 7.24 -6.97 -13.25
C LYS A 80 6.00 -7.21 -14.12
N LEU A 81 4.84 -7.43 -13.49
CA LEU A 81 3.57 -7.60 -14.21
C LEU A 81 3.23 -6.36 -15.04
N LYS A 82 3.47 -5.16 -14.51
CA LYS A 82 3.24 -3.90 -15.23
C LYS A 82 4.17 -3.78 -16.45
N GLU A 83 5.45 -4.09 -16.29
CA GLU A 83 6.43 -4.09 -17.39
C GLU A 83 6.04 -5.07 -18.51
N ILE A 84 5.63 -6.28 -18.14
CA ILE A 84 5.12 -7.29 -19.09
C ILE A 84 3.91 -6.76 -19.82
N SER A 85 2.92 -6.24 -19.09
CA SER A 85 1.68 -5.71 -19.68
C SER A 85 1.94 -4.59 -20.67
N GLU A 86 2.85 -3.67 -20.33
CA GLU A 86 3.29 -2.58 -21.21
C GLU A 86 3.97 -3.13 -22.47
N ALA A 87 4.84 -4.14 -22.35
CA ALA A 87 5.51 -4.77 -23.48
C ALA A 87 4.54 -5.46 -24.45
N PHE A 88 3.42 -5.99 -23.96
CA PHE A 88 2.37 -6.63 -24.77
C PHE A 88 1.25 -5.67 -25.21
N GLY A 89 1.31 -4.38 -24.83
CA GLY A 89 0.27 -3.40 -25.16
C GLY A 89 -1.09 -3.67 -24.50
N VAL A 90 -1.11 -4.41 -23.39
CA VAL A 90 -2.32 -4.74 -22.63
C VAL A 90 -2.41 -3.80 -21.42
N PRO A 91 -3.57 -3.18 -21.11
CA PRO A 91 -3.73 -2.38 -19.91
C PRO A 91 -3.97 -3.25 -18.65
N LEU A 92 -3.24 -2.95 -17.57
CA LEU A 92 -3.43 -3.49 -16.20
C LEU A 92 -3.89 -2.41 -15.22
#